data_AF-A0A7C1S6F2-F1
#
_entry.id   AF-A0A7C1S6F2-F1
#
_cell.length_a   1.000
_cell.length_b   1.000
_cell.length_c   1.000
_cell.angle_alpha   90.00
_cell.angle_beta   90.00
_cell.angle_gamma   90.00
#
_symmetry.space_group_name_H-M   'P 1'
#
loop_
_entity.id
_entity.type
_entity.pdbx_description
1 polymer ?
#
loop_
_entity_poly.entity_id
_entity_poly.type
_entity_poly.pdbx_seq_one_letter_code
_entity_poly.pdbx_strand_id
1 'polypeptide(L)'
;MKDGKEKLSGFDTIYKQIDHIALAVYDIEQAAALFTNAFQLDLVMGLSCPPDGVHTNLVFSLGPQNELELMGPRGGKGFLIDFLKKHGEGFHHLALEVTDID
;
A
#
# COMPACT_ATOMS: atom_id res chain seq x y z
N MET A 1 -21.71 8.41 25.45
CA MET A 1 -20.61 9.36 25.18
C MET A 1 -20.84 9.93 23.80
N LYS A 2 -20.84 11.26 23.66
CA LYS A 2 -21.08 11.94 22.38
C LYS A 2 -19.76 11.93 21.62
N ASP A 3 -19.72 11.30 20.46
CA ASP A 3 -18.56 11.35 19.56
C ASP A 3 -18.42 12.77 19.02
N GLY A 4 -17.45 13.48 19.58
CA GLY A 4 -17.07 14.84 19.19
C GLY A 4 -16.25 14.83 17.90
N LYS A 5 -16.91 14.67 16.76
CA LYS A 5 -16.40 15.18 15.50
C LYS A 5 -17.27 16.35 15.07
N GLU A 6 -16.84 17.56 15.42
CA GLU A 6 -17.29 18.75 14.72
C GLU A 6 -16.95 18.55 13.25
N LYS A 7 -17.97 18.25 12.44
CA LYS A 7 -17.85 18.17 11.00
C LYS A 7 -17.46 19.58 10.56
N LEU A 8 -16.24 19.75 10.03
CA LEU A 8 -15.77 21.01 9.45
C LEU A 8 -16.80 21.44 8.40
N SER A 9 -17.70 22.33 8.80
CA SER A 9 -18.83 22.76 7.99
C SER A 9 -18.34 23.78 6.99
N GLY A 10 -18.22 23.40 5.71
CA GLY A 10 -17.95 24.35 4.64
C GLY A 10 -17.40 23.76 3.34
N PHE A 11 -16.87 22.54 3.35
CA PHE A 11 -16.41 21.85 2.14
C PHE A 11 -16.97 20.43 2.15
N ASP A 12 -17.53 19.97 1.02
CA ASP A 12 -17.68 18.53 0.80
C ASP A 12 -16.29 17.91 1.02
N THR A 13 -16.22 16.92 1.91
CA THR A 13 -14.92 16.39 2.31
C THR A 13 -14.34 15.63 1.12
N ILE A 14 -13.29 16.20 0.51
CA ILE A 14 -12.58 15.60 -0.64
C ILE A 14 -11.91 14.28 -0.23
N TYR A 15 -11.40 14.23 1.00
CA TYR A 15 -10.85 13.01 1.60
C TYR A 15 -11.95 12.01 1.98
N LYS A 16 -11.77 10.74 1.60
CA LYS A 16 -12.65 9.65 2.00
C LYS A 16 -12.02 8.81 3.11
N GLN A 17 -10.94 8.13 2.79
CA GLN A 17 -10.28 7.15 3.64
C GLN A 17 -8.83 6.92 3.20
N ILE A 18 -8.08 6.15 3.98
CA ILE A 18 -6.83 5.56 3.50
C ILE A 18 -7.18 4.54 2.44
N ASP A 19 -6.53 4.59 1.28
CA ASP A 19 -6.69 3.56 0.25
C ASP A 19 -5.79 2.37 0.59
N HIS A 20 -4.48 2.59 0.53
CA HIS A 20 -3.49 1.56 0.87
C HIS A 20 -2.25 2.13 1.55
N ILE A 21 -1.56 1.25 2.28
CA ILE A 21 -0.19 1.45 2.76
C ILE A 21 0.72 0.54 1.95
N ALA A 22 1.77 1.12 1.36
CA ALA A 22 2.73 0.37 0.56
C ALA A 22 4.04 0.14 1.32
N LEU A 23 4.47 -1.13 1.38
CA LEU A 23 5.75 -1.54 1.94
C LEU A 23 6.70 -1.98 0.83
N ALA A 24 7.88 -1.36 0.77
CA ALA A 24 8.97 -1.81 -0.06
C ALA A 24 9.68 -2.99 0.60
N VAL A 25 9.86 -4.08 -0.14
CA VAL A 25 10.50 -5.31 0.33
C VAL A 25 11.50 -5.82 -0.72
N TYR A 26 12.57 -6.49 -0.29
CA TYR A 26 13.53 -7.10 -1.22
C TYR A 26 12.98 -8.37 -1.85
N ASP A 27 12.27 -9.17 -1.06
CA ASP A 27 11.67 -10.44 -1.48
C ASP A 27 10.17 -10.42 -1.18
N ILE A 28 9.39 -10.23 -2.24
CA ILE A 28 7.92 -10.13 -2.14
C ILE A 28 7.26 -11.45 -1.75
N GLU A 29 7.84 -12.60 -2.12
CA GLU A 29 7.28 -13.91 -1.77
C GLU A 29 7.51 -14.19 -0.28
N GLN A 30 8.71 -13.89 0.23
CA GLN A 30 9.01 -14.00 1.65
C GLN A 30 8.12 -13.06 2.49
N ALA A 31 7.97 -11.81 2.06
CA ALA A 31 7.09 -10.85 2.74
C ALA A 31 5.62 -11.31 2.69
N ALA A 32 5.13 -11.77 1.53
CA ALA A 32 3.77 -12.29 1.40
C ALA A 32 3.53 -13.52 2.30
N ALA A 33 4.52 -14.40 2.46
CA ALA A 33 4.44 -15.53 3.37
C ALA A 33 4.31 -15.08 4.84
N LEU A 34 4.99 -14.01 5.26
CA LEU A 34 4.83 -13.44 6.59
C LEU A 34 3.38 -12.96 6.83
N PHE A 35 2.84 -12.14 5.91
CA PHE A 35 1.49 -11.58 6.06
C PHE A 35 0.39 -12.63 5.94
N THR A 36 0.59 -13.66 5.10
CA THR A 36 -0.31 -14.81 5.03
C THR A 36 -0.23 -15.67 6.30
N ASN A 37 0.96 -16.05 6.74
CA ASN A 37 1.09 -17.09 7.77
C ASN A 37 0.98 -16.57 9.20
N ALA A 38 1.56 -15.39 9.48
CA ALA A 38 1.57 -14.83 10.83
C ALA A 38 0.31 -14.00 11.11
N PHE A 39 -0.15 -13.23 10.12
CA PHE A 39 -1.27 -12.31 10.26
C PHE A 39 -2.57 -12.81 9.64
N GLN A 40 -2.53 -13.90 8.84
CA GLN A 40 -3.70 -14.51 8.21
C GLN A 40 -4.51 -13.51 7.36
N LEU A 41 -3.81 -12.60 6.67
CA LEU A 41 -4.45 -11.64 5.79
C LEU A 41 -4.90 -12.29 4.48
N ASP A 42 -6.06 -11.86 3.99
CA ASP A 42 -6.60 -12.32 2.71
C ASP A 42 -5.91 -11.62 1.54
N LEU A 43 -5.45 -12.41 0.57
CA LEU A 43 -4.88 -11.93 -0.67
C LEU A 43 -5.99 -11.44 -1.61
N VAL A 44 -5.99 -10.14 -1.94
CA VAL A 44 -6.98 -9.54 -2.87
C VAL A 44 -6.42 -9.39 -4.27
N MET A 45 -5.11 -9.19 -4.40
CA MET A 45 -4.40 -9.20 -5.67
C MET A 45 -3.14 -10.04 -5.54
N GLY A 46 -3.06 -11.10 -6.34
CA GLY A 46 -1.84 -11.89 -6.47
C GLY A 46 -0.71 -11.10 -7.12
N LEU A 47 0.46 -11.74 -7.27
CA LEU A 47 1.64 -11.10 -7.84
C LEU A 47 1.34 -10.47 -9.21
N SER A 48 1.43 -9.15 -9.27
CA SER A 48 1.25 -8.33 -10.46
C SER A 48 2.58 -7.74 -10.90
N CYS A 49 2.72 -7.52 -12.19
CA CYS A 49 3.91 -6.96 -12.81
C CYS A 49 3.51 -5.74 -13.64
N PRO A 50 3.51 -4.53 -13.04
CA PRO A 50 3.14 -3.31 -13.73
C PRO A 50 3.92 -3.09 -15.04
N PRO A 51 3.31 -2.44 -16.05
CA PRO A 51 3.94 -2.22 -17.36
C PRO A 51 5.23 -1.41 -17.32
N ASP A 52 5.50 -0.66 -16.24
CA ASP A 52 6.75 0.07 -16.08
C ASP A 52 7.98 -0.84 -16.00
N GLY A 53 7.79 -2.13 -15.66
CA GLY A 53 8.82 -3.15 -15.60
C GLY A 53 9.84 -2.96 -14.48
N VAL A 54 9.64 -2.03 -13.53
CA VAL A 54 10.62 -1.73 -12.46
C VAL A 54 10.28 -2.36 -11.12
N HIS A 55 9.04 -2.83 -10.95
CA HIS A 55 8.59 -3.43 -9.71
C HIS A 55 7.50 -4.50 -9.92
N THR A 56 7.13 -5.17 -8.84
CA THR A 56 6.01 -6.09 -8.73
C THR A 56 5.18 -5.76 -7.50
N ASN A 57 3.87 -5.95 -7.58
CA ASN A 57 2.95 -5.64 -6.49
C ASN A 57 2.19 -6.88 -6.06
N LEU A 58 1.83 -6.96 -4.78
CA LEU A 58 0.98 -7.98 -4.20
C LEU A 58 0.17 -7.33 -3.08
N VAL A 59 -1.14 -7.55 -3.06
CA VAL A 59 -2.04 -6.76 -2.21
C VAL A 59 -2.87 -7.66 -1.29
N PHE A 60 -2.89 -7.30 -0.01
CA PHE A 60 -3.71 -7.92 1.02
C PHE A 60 -4.83 -6.97 1.48
N SER A 61 -5.97 -7.54 1.89
CA SER A 61 -7.01 -6.78 2.58
C SER A 61 -6.65 -6.54 4.04
N LEU A 62 -6.84 -5.31 4.52
CA LEU A 62 -6.86 -4.95 5.95
C LEU A 62 -8.28 -4.69 6.47
N GLY A 63 -9.30 -5.04 5.67
CA GLY A 63 -10.71 -4.77 5.92
C GLY A 63 -11.42 -4.25 4.67
N PRO A 64 -12.67 -3.78 4.82
CA PRO A 64 -13.51 -3.43 3.67
C PRO A 64 -13.05 -2.23 2.83
N GLN A 65 -12.11 -1.44 3.33
CA GLN A 65 -11.76 -0.11 2.79
C GLN A 65 -10.26 0.13 2.65
N ASN A 66 -9.41 -0.73 3.22
CA ASN A 66 -7.99 -0.47 3.33
C ASN A 66 -7.19 -1.69 2.89
N GLU A 67 -6.09 -1.42 2.21
CA GLU A 67 -5.22 -2.45 1.67
C GLU A 67 -3.78 -2.30 2.17
N LEU A 68 -3.08 -3.44 2.21
CA LEU A 68 -1.63 -3.49 2.37
C LEU A 68 -1.03 -3.91 1.03
N GLU A 69 -0.27 -3.01 0.41
CA GLU A 69 0.48 -3.30 -0.81
C GLU A 69 1.93 -3.65 -0.47
N LEU A 70 2.40 -4.79 -0.96
CA LEU A 70 3.82 -5.13 -0.98
C LEU A 70 4.39 -4.77 -2.35
N MET A 71 5.49 -4.03 -2.35
CA MET A 71 6.23 -3.67 -3.56
C MET A 71 7.61 -4.34 -3.54
N GLY A 72 7.84 -5.23 -4.50
CA GLY A 72 9.11 -5.92 -4.73
C GLY A 72 9.84 -5.35 -5.95
N PRO A 73 11.18 -5.24 -5.94
CA PRO A 73 11.93 -4.74 -7.08
C PRO A 73 11.90 -5.74 -8.24
N ARG A 74 11.78 -5.22 -9.47
CA ARG A 74 11.88 -6.02 -10.70
C ARG A 74 13.03 -5.49 -11.55
N GLY A 75 13.98 -6.38 -11.87
CA GLY A 75 15.20 -5.99 -12.57
C GLY A 75 16.24 -5.35 -11.65
N GLY A 76 17.17 -4.56 -12.21
CA GLY A 76 18.32 -4.00 -11.49
C GLY A 76 18.35 -2.47 -11.37
N LYS A 77 17.32 -1.77 -11.86
CA LYS A 77 17.20 -0.30 -11.85
C LYS A 77 15.75 0.11 -11.59
N GLY A 78 15.53 1.30 -11.05
CA GLY A 78 14.20 1.86 -10.82
C GLY A 78 14.05 2.50 -9.44
N PHE A 79 12.97 3.26 -9.25
CA PHE A 79 12.74 4.04 -8.02
C PHE A 79 12.76 3.14 -6.76
N LEU A 80 12.19 1.94 -6.85
CA LEU A 80 12.08 1.04 -5.72
C LEU A 80 13.43 0.47 -5.28
N ILE A 81 14.32 0.17 -6.22
CA ILE A 81 15.68 -0.27 -5.92
C ILE A 81 16.48 0.85 -5.25
N ASP A 82 16.32 2.08 -5.73
CA ASP A 82 17.01 3.23 -5.16
C ASP A 82 16.48 3.54 -3.74
N PHE A 83 15.17 3.38 -3.52
CA PHE A 83 14.56 3.44 -2.20
C PHE A 83 15.14 2.39 -1.26
N LEU A 84 15.11 1.11 -1.65
CA LEU A 84 15.58 -0.02 -0.85
C LEU A 84 17.07 0.12 -0.49
N LYS A 85 17.92 0.54 -1.42
CA LYS A 85 19.35 0.79 -1.15
C LYS A 85 19.59 1.87 -0.10
N LYS A 86 18.73 2.89 -0.09
CA LYS A 86 18.88 4.06 0.79
C LYS A 86 18.25 3.84 2.16
N HIS A 87 17.13 3.11 2.21
CA HIS A 87 16.26 3.03 3.39
C HIS A 87 16.10 1.61 3.96
N GLY A 88 16.49 0.58 3.22
CA GLY A 88 16.12 -0.80 3.53
C GLY A 88 14.65 -1.07 3.22
N GLU A 89 14.15 -2.21 3.70
CA GLU A 89 12.73 -2.55 3.64
C GLU A 89 11.91 -1.66 4.58
N GLY A 90 10.68 -1.34 4.20
CA GLY A 90 9.77 -0.61 5.09
C GLY A 90 8.73 0.24 4.35
N PHE A 91 8.13 1.16 5.10
CA PHE A 91 7.09 2.06 4.62
C PHE A 91 7.59 2.92 3.46
N HIS A 92 7.01 2.72 2.28
CA HIS A 92 7.32 3.51 1.09
C HIS A 92 6.37 4.70 0.96
N HIS A 93 5.06 4.45 1.03
CA HIS A 93 4.05 5.51 0.91
C HIS A 93 2.69 5.10 1.50
N LEU A 94 1.82 6.12 1.63
CA LEU A 94 0.41 6.02 2.00
C LEU A 94 -0.40 6.69 0.90
N ALA A 95 -1.40 6.00 0.38
CA ALA A 95 -2.37 6.57 -0.55
C ALA A 95 -3.68 6.90 0.19
N LEU A 96 -4.27 8.06 -0.14
CA LEU A 96 -5.58 8.45 0.36
C LEU A 96 -6.57 8.42 -0.80
N GLU A 97 -7.72 7.80 -0.57
CA GLU A 97 -8.83 7.86 -1.50
C GLU A 97 -9.51 9.22 -1.38
N VAL A 98 -9.71 9.86 -2.53
CA VAL A 98 -10.37 11.16 -2.64
C VAL A 98 -11.56 11.08 -3.59
N THR A 99 -12.51 11.99 -3.41
CA THR A 99 -13.69 12.07 -4.29
C THR A 99 -13.37 12.66 -5.66
N ASP A 100 -12.28 13.42 -5.77
CA ASP A 100 -11.84 14.11 -6.99
C ASP A 100 -10.32 14.25 -7.00
N ILE A 101 -9.69 14.00 -8.16
CA ILE A 101 -8.22 14.06 -8.37
C ILE A 101 -7.80 15.24 -9.27
N ASP A 102 -8.75 15.96 -9.87
CA ASP A 102 -8.51 17.04 -10.83
C ASP A 102 -8.12 18.38 -10.16
#